data_AF-A0A9E5I7G8-F1
#
_entry.id   AF-A0A9E5I7G8-F1
#
_cell.length_a   1.000
_cell.length_b   1.000
_cell.length_c   1.000
_cell.angle_alpha   90.00
_cell.angle_beta   90.00
_cell.angle_gamma   90.00
#
_symmetry.space_group_name_H-M   'P 1'
#
loop_
_entity.id
_entity.type
_entity.pdbx_description
1 polymer ?
#
loop_
_entity_poly.entity_id
_entity_poly.type
_entity_poly.pdbx_seq_one_letter_code
_entity_poly.pdbx_strand_id
1 'polypeptide(L)'
;MSFHLPTKFSKILGGIFFVGLLSSGARATTTTIGYTGASQSWTVPPNVTSISFTLTGADGGNGGSDGGNNGAASGAGGRVTGTLAVTAGESLTFYVGGAGGNGTTDAKNNGGGTAGNGGGGYAGGRGGNAGGSGTS
;
A
#
# COMPACT_ATOMS: atom_id res chain seq x y z
N MET A 1 -18.67 34.44 32.20
CA MET A 1 -18.14 35.80 31.94
C MET A 1 -18.06 35.95 30.43
N SER A 2 -18.91 36.80 29.86
CA SER A 2 -19.02 37.00 28.41
C SER A 2 -18.18 38.20 28.01
N PHE A 3 -17.40 38.10 26.94
CA PHE A 3 -16.79 39.25 26.30
C PHE A 3 -17.03 39.19 24.79
N HIS A 4 -17.78 40.18 24.32
CA HIS A 4 -18.01 40.53 22.93
C HIS A 4 -16.77 41.25 22.36
N LEU A 5 -16.47 41.01 21.08
CA LEU A 5 -15.46 41.73 20.31
C LEU A 5 -15.95 43.13 19.92
N PRO A 6 -15.13 44.18 20.03
CA PRO A 6 -15.36 45.41 19.29
C PRO A 6 -14.65 45.38 17.94
N THR A 7 -15.42 45.67 16.90
CA THR A 7 -14.95 46.13 15.59
C THR A 7 -14.39 47.55 15.68
N LYS A 8 -13.22 47.82 15.08
CA LYS A 8 -12.92 48.92 14.11
C LYS A 8 -11.47 49.47 14.22
N PHE A 9 -11.06 50.08 13.09
CA PHE A 9 -9.87 50.90 12.78
C PHE A 9 -8.64 50.15 12.25
N SER A 10 -8.41 50.09 10.93
CA SER A 10 -8.03 51.15 9.96
C SER A 10 -6.54 51.54 10.02
N LYS A 11 -5.77 50.83 9.18
CA LYS A 11 -4.53 51.19 8.45
C LYS A 11 -3.39 51.86 9.24
N ILE A 12 -2.33 51.09 9.50
CA ILE A 12 -0.95 51.59 9.57
C ILE A 12 -0.08 50.71 8.67
N LEU A 13 0.68 51.38 7.81
CA LEU A 13 1.68 50.89 6.88
C LEU A 13 2.88 50.34 7.68
N GLY A 14 3.18 49.03 7.57
CA GLY A 14 4.31 48.42 8.29
C GLY A 14 4.13 46.92 8.49
N GLY A 15 4.41 46.12 7.47
CA GLY A 15 4.33 44.67 7.56
C GLY A 15 5.68 44.06 7.92
N ILE A 16 6.14 44.19 9.16
CA ILE A 16 7.01 43.15 9.73
C ILE A 16 6.13 41.90 9.71
N PHE A 17 6.36 41.02 8.72
CA PHE A 17 5.71 39.72 8.67
C PHE A 17 6.26 38.94 9.86
N PHE A 18 5.56 39.03 10.99
CA PHE A 18 5.73 38.14 12.12
C PHE A 18 5.31 36.77 11.60
N VAL A 19 6.25 36.02 11.03
CA VAL A 19 6.08 34.59 10.78
C VAL A 19 5.98 33.98 12.18
N GLY A 20 4.76 33.92 12.71
CA GLY A 20 4.44 33.10 13.85
C GLY A 20 4.87 31.69 13.47
N LEU A 21 6.02 31.27 14.00
CA LEU A 21 6.53 29.92 13.89
C LEU A 21 5.53 29.04 14.63
N LEU A 22 4.47 28.62 13.93
CA LEU A 22 3.59 27.57 14.38
C LEU A 22 4.48 26.33 14.45
N SER A 23 4.95 26.01 15.65
CA SER A 23 5.61 24.74 15.94
C SER A 23 4.59 23.65 15.66
N SER A 24 4.59 23.15 14.43
CA SER A 24 3.84 21.98 14.03
C SER A 24 4.50 20.79 14.73
N GLY A 25 4.01 20.45 15.93
CA GLY A 25 4.43 19.23 16.59
C GLY A 25 4.26 18.06 15.62
N ALA A 26 5.32 17.28 15.41
CA ALA A 26 5.30 16.14 14.50
C ALA A 26 4.21 15.15 14.95
N ARG A 27 3.07 15.15 14.26
CA ARG A 27 2.01 14.16 14.49
C ARG A 27 2.26 12.97 13.58
N ALA A 28 2.54 11.81 14.18
CA ALA A 28 2.61 10.56 13.45
C ALA A 28 1.26 10.31 12.77
N THR A 29 1.28 10.23 11.44
CA THR A 29 0.10 9.96 10.61
C THR A 29 0.36 8.69 9.83
N THR A 30 -0.57 7.73 9.88
CA THR A 30 -0.49 6.50 9.10
C THR A 30 -1.17 6.71 7.76
N THR A 31 -0.44 6.44 6.68
CA THR A 31 -1.01 6.39 5.32
C THR A 31 -0.99 4.95 4.85
N THR A 32 -2.14 4.42 4.43
CA THR A 32 -2.25 3.07 3.86
C THR A 32 -2.33 3.19 2.34
N ILE A 33 -1.40 2.53 1.64
CA ILE A 33 -1.38 2.44 0.18
C ILE A 33 -1.72 1.00 -0.19
N GLY A 34 -2.89 0.80 -0.81
CA GLY A 34 -3.37 -0.52 -1.23
C GLY A 34 -3.06 -0.81 -2.69
N TYR A 35 -3.31 -2.04 -3.15
CA TYR A 35 -3.15 -2.41 -4.55
C TYR A 35 -4.13 -1.65 -5.44
N THR A 36 -3.61 -0.98 -6.47
CA THR A 36 -4.42 -0.27 -7.49
C THR A 36 -4.19 -0.79 -8.92
N GLY A 37 -3.26 -1.75 -9.09
CA GLY A 37 -2.79 -2.18 -10.41
C GLY A 37 -1.78 -1.23 -11.07
N ALA A 38 -1.48 -0.08 -10.45
CA ALA A 38 -0.51 0.89 -10.92
C ALA A 38 0.40 1.39 -9.77
N SER A 39 1.46 2.11 -10.12
CA SER A 39 2.32 2.78 -9.14
C SER A 39 1.59 3.93 -8.47
N GLN A 40 1.80 4.11 -7.16
CA GLN A 40 1.29 5.25 -6.41
C GLN A 40 2.44 6.06 -5.85
N SER A 41 2.29 7.39 -5.82
CA SER A 41 3.32 8.29 -5.32
C SER A 41 2.85 9.03 -4.09
N TRP A 42 3.76 9.21 -3.13
CA TRP A 42 3.54 10.01 -1.93
C TRP A 42 4.76 10.88 -1.65
N THR A 43 4.52 12.15 -1.34
CA THR A 43 5.57 13.12 -1.02
C THR A 43 5.77 13.21 0.48
N VAL A 44 7.03 13.13 0.91
CA VAL A 44 7.43 13.26 2.30
C VAL A 44 7.07 14.67 2.80
N PRO A 45 6.26 14.79 3.88
CA PRO A 45 5.89 16.08 4.44
C PRO A 45 7.10 16.89 4.94
N PRO A 46 6.95 18.22 5.06
CA PRO A 46 7.96 19.05 5.70
C PRO A 46 8.35 18.52 7.09
N ASN A 47 9.64 18.62 7.42
CA ASN A 47 10.21 18.23 8.72
C ASN A 47 10.14 16.73 9.05
N VAL A 48 9.86 15.86 8.08
CA VAL A 48 9.96 14.40 8.25
C VAL A 48 11.30 13.91 7.70
N THR A 49 12.06 13.21 8.53
CA THR A 49 13.37 12.64 8.18
C THR A 49 13.44 11.12 8.30
N SER A 50 12.39 10.50 8.83
CA SER A 50 12.28 9.05 8.98
C SER A 50 10.82 8.64 8.92
N ILE A 51 10.56 7.51 8.27
CA ILE A 51 9.23 6.86 8.23
C ILE A 51 9.33 5.43 8.73
N SER A 52 8.30 4.97 9.43
CA SER A 52 8.11 3.55 9.72
C SER A 52 7.13 2.97 8.70
N PHE A 53 7.45 1.80 8.16
CA PHE A 53 6.61 1.14 7.17
C PHE A 53 6.25 -0.27 7.60
N THR A 54 5.07 -0.71 7.16
CA THR A 54 4.65 -2.11 7.12
C THR A 54 4.24 -2.41 5.69
N LEU A 55 4.92 -3.36 5.05
CA LEU A 55 4.61 -3.85 3.73
C LEU A 55 4.02 -5.26 3.89
N THR A 56 2.83 -5.47 3.32
CA THR A 56 2.23 -6.79 3.22
C THR A 56 2.21 -7.17 1.75
N GLY A 57 2.87 -8.28 1.41
CA GLY A 57 2.82 -8.87 0.09
C GLY A 57 1.41 -9.37 -0.22
N ALA A 58 1.10 -9.51 -1.50
CA ALA A 58 -0.18 -10.08 -1.92
C ALA A 58 -0.21 -11.60 -1.69
N ASP A 59 -1.41 -12.12 -1.46
CA ASP A 59 -1.63 -13.56 -1.35
C ASP A 59 -1.41 -14.26 -2.69
N GLY A 60 -1.11 -15.56 -2.64
CA GLY A 60 -1.22 -16.41 -3.82
C GLY A 60 -2.67 -16.58 -4.28
N GLY A 61 -2.87 -17.24 -5.41
CA GLY A 61 -4.18 -17.74 -5.80
C GLY A 61 -4.48 -19.11 -5.18
N ASN A 62 -5.76 -19.44 -5.02
CA ASN A 62 -6.21 -20.77 -4.63
C ASN A 62 -5.80 -21.82 -5.66
N GLY A 63 -5.68 -23.08 -5.25
CA GLY A 63 -5.59 -24.21 -6.18
C GLY A 63 -6.91 -24.46 -6.90
N GLY A 64 -6.84 -25.14 -8.05
CA GLY A 64 -8.03 -25.66 -8.74
C GLY A 64 -8.60 -26.87 -8.01
N SER A 65 -9.92 -27.07 -8.12
CA SER A 65 -10.59 -28.27 -7.60
C SER A 65 -10.46 -29.44 -8.58
N ASP A 66 -10.31 -30.67 -8.10
CA ASP A 66 -10.24 -31.86 -8.96
C ASP A 66 -10.87 -33.09 -8.29
N GLY A 67 -11.53 -33.94 -9.07
CA GLY A 67 -12.04 -35.23 -8.60
C GLY A 67 -13.02 -35.11 -7.44
N GLY A 68 -13.80 -34.01 -7.42
CA GLY A 68 -14.72 -33.68 -6.34
C GLY A 68 -14.07 -33.09 -5.08
N ASN A 69 -12.75 -32.88 -5.06
CA ASN A 69 -12.03 -32.26 -3.95
C ASN A 69 -11.76 -30.78 -4.23
N ASN A 70 -11.88 -29.94 -3.20
CA ASN A 70 -11.54 -28.53 -3.31
C ASN A 70 -10.02 -28.33 -3.43
N GLY A 71 -9.63 -27.37 -4.26
CA GLY A 71 -8.24 -26.95 -4.37
C GLY A 71 -7.70 -26.35 -3.07
N ALA A 72 -6.37 -26.37 -2.92
CA ALA A 72 -5.70 -25.80 -1.75
C ALA A 72 -6.04 -24.30 -1.57
N ALA A 73 -6.12 -23.85 -0.33
CA ALA A 73 -6.24 -22.41 -0.05
C ALA A 73 -5.00 -21.65 -0.53
N SER A 74 -5.16 -20.36 -0.82
CA SER A 74 -4.02 -19.49 -1.13
C SER A 74 -3.05 -19.41 0.06
N GLY A 75 -1.76 -19.27 -0.26
CA GLY A 75 -0.76 -18.90 0.74
C GLY A 75 -0.85 -17.41 1.04
N ALA A 76 -0.82 -17.05 2.33
CA ALA A 76 -0.80 -15.66 2.76
C ALA A 76 0.48 -14.94 2.30
N GLY A 77 0.36 -13.66 1.94
CA GLY A 77 1.48 -12.81 1.61
C GLY A 77 2.42 -12.56 2.81
N GLY A 78 3.71 -12.36 2.52
CA GLY A 78 4.70 -12.05 3.54
C GLY A 78 4.53 -10.63 4.10
N ARG A 79 4.88 -10.42 5.38
CA ARG A 79 4.87 -9.10 6.02
C ARG A 79 6.29 -8.65 6.35
N VAL A 80 6.66 -7.45 5.91
CA VAL A 80 7.93 -6.79 6.21
C VAL A 80 7.68 -5.48 6.94
N THR A 81 8.44 -5.22 7.99
CA THR A 81 8.40 -3.93 8.70
C THR A 81 9.78 -3.35 8.81
N GLY A 82 9.87 -2.02 8.78
CA GLY A 82 11.15 -1.34 8.94
C GLY A 82 11.00 0.15 9.09
N THR A 83 12.16 0.80 9.13
CA THR A 83 12.27 2.25 9.09
C THR A 83 13.10 2.64 7.87
N LEU A 84 12.74 3.77 7.25
CA LEU A 84 13.44 4.33 6.11
C LEU A 84 13.78 5.80 6.43
N ALA A 85 15.05 6.15 6.31
CA ALA A 85 15.47 7.54 6.33
C ALA A 85 15.00 8.23 5.04
N VAL A 86 14.41 9.41 5.17
CA VAL A 86 13.81 10.15 4.05
C VAL A 86 14.20 11.63 4.11
N THR A 87 14.04 12.33 3.00
CA THR A 87 14.20 13.79 2.93
C THR A 87 12.85 14.48 2.77
N ALA A 88 12.62 15.59 3.46
CA ALA A 88 11.41 16.39 3.26
C ALA A 88 11.28 16.84 1.80
N GLY A 89 10.10 16.65 1.20
CA GLY A 89 9.84 16.93 -0.21
C GLY A 89 10.24 15.82 -1.18
N GLU A 90 10.87 14.73 -0.71
CA GLU A 90 11.15 13.56 -1.52
C GLU A 90 9.85 12.88 -1.98
N SER A 91 9.81 12.45 -3.25
CA SER A 91 8.68 11.70 -3.81
C SER A 91 8.98 10.21 -3.80
N LEU A 92 8.29 9.47 -2.94
CA LEU A 92 8.40 8.02 -2.86
C LEU A 92 7.37 7.38 -3.78
N THR A 93 7.81 6.39 -4.56
CA THR A 93 6.92 5.62 -5.46
C THR A 93 6.77 4.21 -4.91
N PHE A 94 5.52 3.78 -4.78
CA PHE A 94 5.13 2.51 -4.21
C PHE A 94 4.56 1.62 -5.30
N TYR A 95 5.10 0.40 -5.37
CA TYR A 95 4.64 -0.67 -6.23
C TYR A 95 4.03 -1.74 -5.32
N VAL A 96 2.71 -1.76 -5.24
CA VAL A 96 2.00 -2.77 -4.47
C VAL A 96 1.70 -3.95 -5.40
N GLY A 97 2.04 -5.15 -4.95
CA GLY A 97 1.74 -6.38 -5.70
C GLY A 97 0.25 -6.74 -5.62
N GLY A 98 -0.29 -7.30 -6.69
CA GLY A 98 -1.61 -7.93 -6.74
C GLY A 98 -1.53 -9.44 -6.46
N ALA A 99 -2.65 -10.02 -6.05
CA ALA A 99 -2.72 -11.45 -5.73
C ALA A 99 -2.50 -12.32 -6.97
N GLY A 100 -2.00 -13.55 -6.74
CA GLY A 100 -1.93 -14.57 -7.77
C GLY A 100 -3.32 -14.98 -8.26
N GLY A 101 -3.42 -15.38 -9.54
CA GLY A 101 -4.63 -15.97 -10.09
C GLY A 101 -4.86 -17.37 -9.55
N ASN A 102 -6.11 -17.83 -9.51
CA ASN A 102 -6.44 -19.17 -9.06
C ASN A 102 -6.00 -20.24 -10.08
N GLY A 103 -5.70 -21.43 -9.58
CA GLY A 103 -5.51 -22.64 -10.37
C GLY A 103 -6.79 -23.01 -11.12
N THR A 104 -6.61 -23.74 -12.23
CA THR A 104 -7.72 -24.21 -13.05
C THR A 104 -8.27 -25.52 -12.50
N THR A 105 -9.59 -25.63 -12.38
CA THR A 105 -10.33 -26.84 -11.97
C THR A 105 -10.31 -27.90 -13.08
N ASP A 106 -10.23 -29.17 -12.71
CA ASP A 106 -10.24 -30.35 -13.60
C ASP A 106 -9.14 -30.31 -14.69
N ALA A 107 -7.99 -29.71 -14.35
CA ALA A 107 -6.92 -29.49 -15.31
C ALA A 107 -5.86 -30.61 -15.25
N LYS A 108 -5.62 -31.28 -16.38
CA LYS A 108 -4.54 -32.29 -16.49
C LYS A 108 -3.21 -31.62 -16.75
N ASN A 109 -2.25 -31.77 -15.83
CA ASN A 109 -0.87 -31.31 -15.99
C ASN A 109 -0.68 -29.80 -16.32
N ASN A 110 -1.69 -28.96 -16.07
CA ASN A 110 -1.54 -27.51 -16.25
C ASN A 110 -0.84 -26.89 -15.04
N GLY A 111 -0.02 -25.88 -15.32
CA GLY A 111 0.57 -25.05 -14.26
C GLY A 111 -0.50 -24.28 -13.47
N GLY A 112 -0.15 -23.90 -12.25
CA GLY A 112 -0.99 -23.12 -11.35
C GLY A 112 -1.40 -21.77 -11.93
N GLY A 113 -2.30 -21.08 -11.23
CA GLY A 113 -2.87 -19.83 -11.70
C GLY A 113 -1.83 -18.74 -11.98
N THR A 114 -2.24 -17.74 -12.75
CA THR A 114 -1.35 -16.67 -13.24
C THR A 114 -0.57 -16.01 -12.09
N ALA A 115 0.65 -15.58 -12.36
CA ALA A 115 1.38 -14.74 -11.41
C ALA A 115 0.58 -13.47 -11.11
N GLY A 116 0.59 -13.03 -9.85
CA GLY A 116 0.12 -11.70 -9.49
C GLY A 116 0.93 -10.63 -10.20
N ASN A 117 0.40 -9.41 -10.32
CA ASN A 117 1.17 -8.30 -10.86
C ASN A 117 2.04 -7.71 -9.74
N GLY A 118 3.37 -7.77 -9.84
CA GLY A 118 4.29 -7.29 -8.79
C GLY A 118 4.40 -5.76 -8.69
N GLY A 119 3.71 -5.01 -9.55
CA GLY A 119 3.91 -3.57 -9.71
C GLY A 119 5.27 -3.27 -10.38
N GLY A 120 5.34 -2.26 -11.25
CA GLY A 120 6.61 -1.86 -11.89
C GLY A 120 7.15 -2.86 -12.92
N GLY A 121 6.33 -3.81 -13.38
CA GLY A 121 6.70 -4.81 -14.39
C GLY A 121 7.25 -6.12 -13.84
N TYR A 122 7.36 -6.28 -12.51
CA TYR A 122 7.78 -7.53 -11.88
C TYR A 122 6.63 -8.53 -11.79
N ALA A 123 6.91 -9.83 -11.90
CA ALA A 123 5.92 -10.88 -11.66
C ALA A 123 5.79 -11.17 -10.16
N GLY A 124 4.56 -11.27 -9.67
CA GLY A 124 4.22 -11.73 -8.32
C GLY A 124 4.12 -13.25 -8.21
N GLY A 125 3.67 -13.73 -7.05
CA GLY A 125 3.46 -15.17 -6.81
C GLY A 125 2.39 -15.77 -7.73
N ARG A 126 2.61 -17.00 -8.20
CA ARG A 126 1.61 -17.79 -8.95
C ARG A 126 0.60 -18.42 -7.99
N GLY A 127 -0.57 -18.77 -8.53
CA GLY A 127 -1.53 -19.61 -7.82
C GLY A 127 -1.04 -21.04 -7.62
N GLY A 128 -1.69 -21.75 -6.70
CA GLY A 128 -1.47 -23.18 -6.50
C GLY A 128 -1.86 -24.00 -7.74
N ASN A 129 -1.19 -25.14 -7.93
CA ASN A 129 -1.61 -26.14 -8.92
C ASN A 129 -2.90 -26.83 -8.45
N ALA A 130 -3.67 -27.33 -9.42
CA ALA A 130 -4.67 -28.36 -9.17
C ALA A 130 -3.97 -29.65 -8.68
N GLY A 131 -4.64 -30.46 -7.87
CA GLY A 131 -4.06 -31.69 -7.30
C GLY A 131 -3.75 -32.71 -8.38
N GLY A 132 -2.94 -33.74 -8.08
CA GLY A 132 -2.49 -34.74 -9.06
C GLY A 132 -3.58 -35.66 -9.66
N SER A 133 -4.87 -35.38 -9.42
CA SER A 133 -5.99 -36.29 -9.71
C SER A 133 -7.10 -35.57 -10.49
N GLY A 134 -6.83 -35.08 -11.70
CA GLY A 134 -7.85 -34.51 -12.58
C GLY A 134 -8.84 -35.58 -13.08
N THR A 135 -10.14 -35.32 -12.95
CA THR A 135 -11.19 -36.22 -13.45
C THR A 135 -11.32 -36.13 -14.96
N SER A 136 -11.13 -37.28 -15.62
CA SER A 136 -11.66 -37.54 -16.97
C SER A 136 -13.02 -38.18 -16.84
#